data_AF-A0A9X4B3H4-F1
#
_entry.id   AF-A0A9X4B3H4-F1
#
_cell.length_a   1.000
_cell.length_b   1.000
_cell.length_c   1.000
_cell.angle_alpha   90.00
_cell.angle_beta   90.00
_cell.angle_gamma   90.00
#
_symmetry.space_group_name_H-M   'P 1'
#
loop_
_entity.id
_entity.type
_entity.pdbx_description
1 polymer ?
#
loop_
_entity_poly.entity_id
_entity_poly.type
_entity_poly.pdbx_seq_one_letter_code
_entity_poly.pdbx_strand_id
1 'polypeptide(L)'
;MESERSSNYIEENTKNIVGEGIKKLNLFTILQVALLFELYYLGANSILKFINDNNNNNGKIVVKIPPEIEQYNTLILGYFEKWNSFVLFLIISMFICGISFIFLTKIPKIKNYNIISVYSGYGLYASGWLIIIYITYILYNNIGIFFLITPIVLGIFFIFIDDIKIKIKNYKIVRMFYPKSQEW
;
A
#
# COMPACT_ATOMS: atom_id res chain seq x y z
N MET A 1 -32.93 33.83 7.74
CA MET A 1 -32.21 34.34 6.55
C MET A 1 -30.71 34.07 6.60
N GLU A 2 -29.99 34.35 7.70
CA GLU A 2 -28.54 34.06 7.78
C GLU A 2 -28.19 32.57 7.95
N SER A 3 -28.92 31.81 8.77
CA SER A 3 -28.64 30.36 8.95
C SER A 3 -28.95 29.54 7.70
N GLU A 4 -29.91 30.00 6.89
CA GLU A 4 -30.32 29.36 5.64
C GLU A 4 -29.31 29.62 4.51
N ARG A 5 -28.63 30.79 4.52
CA ARG A 5 -27.49 31.07 3.65
C ARG A 5 -26.24 30.29 4.06
N SER A 6 -25.96 30.16 5.36
CA SER A 6 -24.81 29.37 5.80
C SER A 6 -25.00 27.88 5.54
N SER A 7 -26.21 27.36 5.70
CA SER A 7 -26.57 25.97 5.36
C SER A 7 -26.36 25.68 3.88
N ASN A 8 -26.89 26.53 2.99
CA ASN A 8 -26.75 26.35 1.55
C ASN A 8 -25.28 26.47 1.10
N TYR A 9 -24.51 27.37 1.70
CA TYR A 9 -23.08 27.52 1.40
C TYR A 9 -22.26 26.30 1.84
N ILE A 10 -22.58 25.70 2.99
CA ILE A 10 -21.93 24.47 3.45
C ILE A 10 -22.31 23.29 2.54
N GLU A 11 -23.56 23.17 2.13
CA GLU A 11 -24.00 22.08 1.25
C GLU A 11 -23.36 22.17 -0.15
N GLU A 12 -23.26 23.39 -0.70
CA GLU A 12 -22.64 23.64 -2.00
C GLU A 12 -21.12 23.38 -1.97
N ASN A 13 -20.42 23.83 -0.92
CA ASN A 13 -19.00 23.49 -0.74
C ASN A 13 -18.77 21.99 -0.52
N THR A 14 -19.65 21.32 0.23
CA THR A 14 -19.53 19.88 0.45
C THR A 14 -19.73 19.11 -0.85
N LYS A 15 -20.71 19.49 -1.68
CA LYS A 15 -20.92 18.92 -3.02
C LYS A 15 -19.74 19.17 -3.96
N ASN A 16 -19.12 20.35 -3.91
CA ASN A 16 -17.96 20.68 -4.74
C ASN A 16 -16.71 19.89 -4.30
N ILE A 17 -16.44 19.80 -2.99
CA ILE A 17 -15.32 19.02 -2.45
C ILE A 17 -15.50 17.52 -2.72
N VAL A 18 -16.71 16.99 -2.53
CA VAL A 18 -17.02 15.58 -2.84
C VAL A 18 -16.95 15.33 -4.34
N GLY A 19 -17.46 16.25 -5.16
CA GLY A 19 -17.40 16.18 -6.63
C GLY A 19 -15.97 16.21 -7.19
N GLU A 20 -15.10 17.03 -6.61
CA GLU A 20 -13.66 17.06 -6.96
C GLU A 20 -12.92 15.83 -6.44
N GLY A 21 -13.24 15.35 -5.24
CA GLY A 21 -12.70 14.11 -4.68
C GLY A 21 -13.04 12.89 -5.53
N ILE A 22 -14.30 12.77 -5.99
CA ILE A 22 -14.77 11.69 -6.86
C ILE A 22 -14.12 11.76 -8.24
N LYS A 23 -13.93 12.96 -8.80
CA LYS A 23 -13.22 13.14 -10.09
C LYS A 23 -11.73 12.75 -10.02
N LYS A 24 -11.13 12.73 -8.84
CA LYS A 24 -9.72 12.34 -8.59
C LYS A 24 -9.54 10.88 -8.18
N LEU A 25 -10.62 10.11 -7.99
CA LEU A 25 -10.55 8.68 -7.69
C LEU A 25 -10.14 7.91 -8.95
N ASN A 26 -8.84 7.93 -9.25
CA ASN A 26 -8.25 6.96 -10.15
C ASN A 26 -8.32 5.57 -9.47
N LEU A 27 -8.51 4.50 -10.25
CA LEU A 27 -8.55 3.12 -9.75
C LEU A 27 -7.33 2.82 -8.84
N PHE A 28 -6.18 3.40 -9.15
CA PHE A 28 -4.96 3.27 -8.35
C PHE A 28 -5.04 3.93 -6.98
N THR A 29 -5.73 5.06 -6.87
CA THR A 29 -5.95 5.76 -5.59
C THR A 29 -6.79 4.91 -4.65
N ILE A 30 -7.73 4.13 -5.19
CA ILE A 30 -8.56 3.21 -4.39
C ILE A 30 -7.70 2.13 -3.75
N LEU A 31 -6.80 1.49 -4.50
CA LEU A 31 -5.91 0.45 -3.97
C LEU A 31 -4.92 1.02 -2.95
N GLN A 32 -4.41 2.24 -3.16
CA GLN A 32 -3.55 2.93 -2.19
C GLN A 32 -4.28 3.25 -0.89
N VAL A 33 -5.51 3.74 -0.98
CA VAL A 33 -6.35 4.01 0.19
C VAL A 33 -6.70 2.71 0.92
N ALA A 34 -7.00 1.63 0.20
CA ALA A 34 -7.25 0.31 0.79
C ALA A 34 -6.01 -0.20 1.55
N LEU A 35 -4.82 -0.09 0.96
CA LEU A 35 -3.56 -0.43 1.62
C LEU A 35 -3.34 0.41 2.89
N LEU A 36 -3.66 1.70 2.85
CA LEU A 36 -3.53 2.57 4.01
C LEU A 36 -4.44 2.09 5.16
N PHE A 37 -5.71 1.81 4.87
CA PHE A 37 -6.65 1.26 5.85
C PHE A 37 -6.16 -0.06 6.43
N GLU A 38 -5.67 -0.96 5.59
CA GLU A 38 -5.09 -2.24 6.01
C GLU A 38 -3.90 -2.02 6.95
N LEU A 39 -2.95 -1.15 6.61
CA LEU A 39 -1.79 -0.84 7.47
C LEU A 39 -2.21 -0.32 8.84
N TYR A 40 -3.14 0.63 8.90
CA TYR A 40 -3.65 1.15 10.18
C TYR A 40 -4.35 0.07 10.99
N TYR A 41 -5.18 -0.75 10.35
CA TYR A 41 -5.95 -1.80 11.01
C TYR A 41 -5.05 -2.90 11.59
N LEU A 42 -4.09 -3.39 10.79
CA LEU A 42 -3.12 -4.39 11.22
C LEU A 42 -2.17 -3.82 12.27
N GLY A 43 -1.74 -2.57 12.12
CA GLY A 43 -0.93 -1.86 13.10
C GLY A 43 -1.63 -1.75 14.46
N ALA A 44 -2.90 -1.33 14.48
CA ALA A 44 -3.70 -1.28 15.71
C ALA A 44 -3.83 -2.66 16.37
N ASN A 45 -4.01 -3.72 15.57
CA ASN A 45 -4.03 -5.08 16.05
C ASN A 45 -2.69 -5.55 16.65
N SER A 46 -1.55 -5.10 16.10
CA SER A 46 -0.24 -5.37 16.69
C SER A 46 -0.06 -4.67 18.04
N ILE A 47 -0.55 -3.44 18.21
CA ILE A 47 -0.56 -2.73 19.51
C ILE A 47 -1.39 -3.52 20.52
N LEU A 48 -2.58 -3.97 20.12
CA LEU A 48 -3.48 -4.73 20.99
C LEU A 48 -2.83 -6.04 21.47
N LYS A 49 -2.19 -6.79 20.57
CA LYS A 49 -1.40 -7.97 20.91
C LYS A 49 -0.27 -7.66 21.90
N PHE A 50 0.48 -6.58 21.67
CA PHE A 50 1.56 -6.15 22.56
C PHE A 50 1.07 -5.80 23.98
N ILE A 51 -0.05 -5.09 24.08
CA ILE A 51 -0.65 -4.73 25.37
C ILE A 51 -1.10 -6.01 26.11
N ASN A 52 -1.79 -6.92 25.43
CA ASN A 52 -2.29 -8.15 26.05
C ASN A 52 -1.15 -9.06 26.56
N ASP A 53 -0.09 -9.24 25.77
CA ASP A 53 1.06 -10.06 26.18
C ASP A 53 1.77 -9.46 27.41
N ASN A 54 1.95 -8.14 27.45
CA ASN A 54 2.56 -7.48 28.61
C ASN A 54 1.67 -7.49 29.85
N ASN A 55 0.35 -7.44 29.70
CA ASN A 55 -0.59 -7.48 30.83
C ASN A 55 -0.58 -8.84 31.52
N ASN A 56 -0.55 -9.92 30.74
CA ASN A 56 -0.44 -11.27 31.27
C ASN A 56 0.87 -11.49 32.04
N ASN A 57 1.95 -10.82 31.64
CA ASN A 57 3.27 -10.97 32.26
C ASN A 57 3.49 -10.05 33.49
N ASN A 58 2.87 -8.86 33.53
CA ASN A 58 3.22 -7.82 34.51
C ASN A 58 2.09 -7.40 35.47
N GLY A 59 0.88 -7.97 35.35
CA GLY A 59 -0.19 -7.87 36.35
C GLY A 59 -0.70 -6.48 36.71
N LYS A 60 -0.33 -5.42 35.98
CA LYS A 60 -0.50 -4.03 36.46
C LYS A 60 -1.36 -3.08 35.62
N ILE A 61 -1.79 -3.41 34.40
CA ILE A 61 -2.73 -2.54 33.65
C ILE A 61 -3.69 -3.39 32.82
N VAL A 62 -4.83 -3.82 33.36
CA VAL A 62 -5.81 -4.54 32.54
C VAL A 62 -6.61 -3.54 31.71
N VAL A 63 -6.12 -3.20 30.52
CA VAL A 63 -6.95 -2.52 29.51
C VAL A 63 -7.96 -3.56 29.00
N LYS A 64 -9.10 -3.69 29.68
CA LYS A 64 -10.19 -4.55 29.22
C LYS A 64 -10.90 -3.86 28.06
N ILE A 65 -10.65 -4.36 26.86
CA ILE A 65 -11.42 -3.99 25.68
C ILE A 65 -12.81 -4.63 25.84
N PRO A 66 -13.91 -3.90 25.55
CA PRO A 66 -15.24 -4.49 25.54
C PRO A 66 -15.30 -5.72 24.63
N PRO A 67 -15.94 -6.81 25.07
CA PRO A 67 -15.98 -8.08 24.33
C PRO A 67 -16.61 -7.91 22.94
N GLU A 68 -17.53 -6.96 22.76
CA GLU A 68 -18.13 -6.66 21.47
C GLU A 68 -17.08 -6.18 20.46
N ILE A 69 -16.15 -5.32 20.89
CA ILE A 69 -15.08 -4.79 20.01
C ILE A 69 -14.12 -5.91 19.63
N GLU A 70 -13.80 -6.80 20.56
CA GLU A 70 -12.95 -7.96 20.32
C GLU A 70 -13.59 -8.95 19.32
N GLN A 71 -14.91 -9.17 19.42
CA GLN A 71 -15.66 -9.99 18.46
C GLN A 71 -15.62 -9.39 17.06
N TYR A 72 -15.91 -8.09 16.91
CA TYR A 72 -15.83 -7.42 15.61
C TYR A 72 -14.42 -7.46 15.03
N ASN A 73 -13.40 -7.23 15.86
CA ASN A 73 -12.02 -7.30 15.42
C ASN A 73 -11.63 -8.70 14.92
N THR A 74 -12.04 -9.75 15.63
CA THR A 74 -11.81 -11.14 15.22
C THR A 74 -12.54 -11.48 13.93
N LEU A 75 -13.78 -10.99 13.77
CA LEU A 75 -14.55 -11.15 12.52
C LEU A 75 -13.83 -10.49 11.33
N ILE A 76 -13.36 -9.25 11.51
CA ILE A 76 -12.63 -8.54 10.45
C ILE A 76 -11.34 -9.28 10.09
N LEU A 77 -10.53 -9.71 11.07
CA LEU A 77 -9.34 -10.53 10.81
C LEU A 77 -9.68 -11.83 10.08
N GLY A 78 -10.78 -12.49 10.44
CA GLY A 78 -11.27 -13.69 9.74
C GLY A 78 -11.65 -13.41 8.27
N TYR A 79 -12.18 -12.22 7.97
CA TYR A 79 -12.38 -11.81 6.58
C TYR A 79 -11.05 -11.63 5.84
N PHE A 80 -10.04 -11.00 6.42
CA PHE A 80 -8.72 -10.90 5.79
C PHE A 80 -8.16 -12.27 5.40
N GLU A 81 -8.25 -13.24 6.31
CA GLU A 81 -7.79 -14.61 6.06
C GLU A 81 -8.57 -15.28 4.92
N LYS A 82 -9.90 -15.20 4.96
CA LYS A 82 -10.78 -15.83 3.97
C LYS A 82 -10.61 -15.22 2.57
N TRP A 83 -10.44 -13.91 2.49
CA TRP A 83 -10.27 -13.20 1.22
C TRP A 83 -8.85 -13.28 0.69
N ASN A 84 -7.88 -13.72 1.48
CA ASN A 84 -6.47 -13.78 1.09
C ASN A 84 -6.24 -14.58 -0.21
N SER A 85 -6.82 -15.78 -0.32
CA SER A 85 -6.71 -16.60 -1.53
C SER A 85 -7.36 -15.95 -2.75
N PHE A 86 -8.45 -15.20 -2.55
CA PHE A 86 -9.10 -14.46 -3.62
C PHE A 86 -8.25 -13.27 -4.09
N VAL A 87 -7.61 -12.54 -3.17
CA VAL A 87 -6.67 -11.47 -3.52
C VAL A 87 -5.51 -12.02 -4.33
N LEU A 88 -4.94 -13.18 -3.95
CA LEU A 88 -3.91 -13.85 -4.73
C LEU A 88 -4.39 -14.22 -6.14
N PHE A 89 -5.60 -14.76 -6.26
CA PHE A 89 -6.20 -15.03 -7.57
C PHE A 89 -6.34 -13.75 -8.42
N LEU A 90 -6.77 -12.64 -7.83
CA LEU A 90 -6.88 -11.35 -8.52
C LEU A 90 -5.52 -10.82 -8.99
N ILE A 91 -4.48 -10.93 -8.16
CA ILE A 91 -3.12 -10.56 -8.53
C ILE A 91 -2.69 -11.27 -9.80
N ILE A 92 -2.79 -12.60 -9.81
CA ILE A 92 -2.35 -13.43 -10.94
C ILE A 92 -3.19 -13.11 -12.19
N SER A 93 -4.51 -13.01 -12.03
CA SER A 93 -5.42 -12.72 -13.13
C SER A 93 -5.13 -11.35 -13.75
N MET A 94 -5.00 -10.30 -12.93
CA MET A 94 -4.70 -8.95 -13.41
C MET A 94 -3.32 -8.84 -14.05
N PHE A 95 -2.33 -9.56 -13.52
CA PHE A 95 -1.00 -9.60 -14.08
C PHE A 95 -1.00 -10.24 -15.49
N ILE A 96 -1.61 -11.42 -15.62
CA ILE A 96 -1.73 -12.13 -16.92
C ILE A 96 -2.50 -11.26 -17.92
N CYS A 97 -3.67 -10.76 -17.55
CA CYS A 97 -4.47 -9.91 -18.43
C CYS A 97 -3.72 -8.63 -18.81
N GLY A 98 -3.02 -8.00 -17.87
CA GLY A 98 -2.22 -6.80 -18.13
C GLY A 98 -1.12 -7.04 -19.16
N ILE A 99 -0.38 -8.15 -19.03
CA ILE A 99 0.61 -8.57 -20.03
C ILE A 99 -0.07 -8.78 -21.40
N SER A 100 -1.18 -9.51 -21.44
CA SER A 100 -1.91 -9.76 -22.70
C SER A 100 -2.33 -8.46 -23.39
N PHE A 101 -2.85 -7.48 -22.64
CA PHE A 101 -3.24 -6.18 -23.23
C PHE A 101 -2.05 -5.38 -23.75
N ILE A 102 -0.89 -5.45 -23.10
CA ILE A 102 0.35 -4.82 -23.61
C ILE A 102 0.81 -5.47 -24.92
N PHE A 103 0.60 -6.77 -25.10
CA PHE A 103 0.88 -7.40 -26.38
C PHE A 103 -0.14 -7.00 -27.45
N LEU A 104 -1.41 -6.85 -27.10
CA LEU A 104 -2.46 -6.41 -28.03
C LEU A 104 -2.21 -4.99 -28.57
N THR A 105 -1.63 -4.08 -27.79
CA THR A 105 -1.30 -2.72 -28.26
C THR A 105 -0.17 -2.68 -29.29
N LYS A 106 0.61 -3.76 -29.44
CA LYS A 106 1.61 -3.89 -30.51
C LYS A 106 0.98 -4.15 -31.88
N ILE A 107 -0.29 -4.56 -31.94
CA ILE A 107 -1.00 -4.81 -33.21
C ILE A 107 -1.42 -3.45 -33.81
N PRO A 108 -0.99 -3.10 -35.03
CA PRO A 108 -1.20 -1.77 -35.60
C PRO A 108 -2.68 -1.39 -35.78
N LYS A 109 -3.57 -2.37 -36.01
CA LYS A 109 -5.03 -2.13 -36.07
C LYS A 109 -5.64 -1.78 -34.71
N ILE A 110 -5.06 -2.27 -33.62
CA ILE A 110 -5.55 -2.08 -32.24
C ILE A 110 -4.93 -0.82 -31.62
N LYS A 111 -3.70 -0.49 -31.98
CA LYS A 111 -2.97 0.70 -31.50
C LYS A 111 -3.74 2.01 -31.72
N ASN A 112 -4.56 2.09 -32.77
CA ASN A 112 -5.35 3.27 -33.08
C ASN A 112 -6.54 3.50 -32.13
N TYR A 113 -6.91 2.51 -31.30
CA TYR A 113 -7.92 2.67 -30.27
C TYR A 113 -7.31 3.26 -29.00
N ASN A 114 -7.55 4.56 -28.79
CA ASN A 114 -6.97 5.35 -27.70
C ASN A 114 -7.22 4.73 -26.31
N ILE A 115 -8.40 4.15 -26.08
CA ILE A 115 -8.75 3.46 -24.83
C ILE A 115 -7.81 2.28 -24.56
N ILE A 116 -7.58 1.41 -25.53
CA ILE A 116 -6.77 0.20 -25.31
C ILE A 116 -5.31 0.60 -25.06
N SER A 117 -4.80 1.59 -25.78
CA SER A 117 -3.43 2.08 -25.59
C SER A 117 -3.21 2.79 -24.25
N VAL A 118 -4.21 3.51 -23.72
CA VAL A 118 -4.10 4.23 -22.45
C VAL A 118 -4.26 3.27 -21.25
N TYR A 119 -5.17 2.30 -21.35
CA TYR A 119 -5.52 1.43 -20.24
C TYR A 119 -4.79 0.08 -20.22
N SER A 120 -4.05 -0.30 -21.27
CA SER A 120 -3.37 -1.61 -21.33
C SER A 120 -2.41 -1.88 -20.18
N GLY A 121 -1.77 -0.84 -19.63
CA GLY A 121 -0.86 -0.97 -18.49
C GLY A 121 -1.55 -1.12 -17.14
N TYR A 122 -2.85 -0.82 -17.04
CA TYR A 122 -3.54 -0.73 -15.75
C TYR A 122 -3.56 -2.06 -15.01
N GLY A 123 -3.67 -3.19 -15.72
CA GLY A 123 -3.62 -4.52 -15.11
C GLY A 123 -2.30 -4.78 -14.36
N LEU A 124 -1.17 -4.37 -14.94
CA LEU A 124 0.13 -4.50 -14.27
C LEU A 124 0.23 -3.61 -13.04
N TYR A 125 -0.14 -2.34 -13.16
CA TYR A 125 -0.11 -1.40 -12.03
C TYR A 125 -1.04 -1.84 -10.88
N ALA A 126 -2.27 -2.26 -11.19
CA ALA A 126 -3.21 -2.75 -10.20
C ALA A 126 -2.71 -4.04 -9.53
N SER A 127 -2.15 -4.99 -10.30
CA SER A 127 -1.54 -6.20 -9.74
C SER A 127 -0.38 -5.88 -8.80
N GLY A 128 0.43 -4.86 -9.11
CA GLY A 128 1.52 -4.42 -8.23
C GLY A 128 1.02 -3.90 -6.87
N TRP A 129 -0.05 -3.10 -6.86
CA TRP A 129 -0.65 -2.64 -5.61
C TRP A 129 -1.31 -3.76 -4.81
N LEU A 130 -2.01 -4.68 -5.48
CA LEU A 130 -2.59 -5.85 -4.82
C LEU A 130 -1.52 -6.77 -4.22
N ILE A 131 -0.36 -6.91 -4.88
CA ILE A 131 0.79 -7.64 -4.32
C ILE A 131 1.25 -6.99 -3.01
N ILE A 132 1.33 -5.67 -2.94
CA ILE A 132 1.73 -4.97 -1.71
C ILE A 132 0.71 -5.22 -0.59
N ILE A 133 -0.59 -5.14 -0.88
CA ILE A 133 -1.67 -5.48 0.06
C ILE A 133 -1.50 -6.91 0.59
N TYR A 134 -1.38 -7.87 -0.31
CA TYR A 134 -1.20 -9.29 0.03
C TYR A 134 0.04 -9.55 0.88
N ILE A 135 1.18 -8.96 0.51
CA ILE A 135 2.43 -9.08 1.27
C ILE A 135 2.29 -8.44 2.66
N THR A 136 1.64 -7.28 2.76
CA THR A 136 1.38 -6.60 4.04
C THR A 136 0.66 -7.51 5.02
N TYR A 137 -0.41 -8.17 4.57
CA TYR A 137 -1.16 -9.11 5.40
C TYR A 137 -0.31 -10.34 5.81
N ILE A 138 0.45 -10.93 4.88
CA ILE A 138 1.37 -12.04 5.18
C ILE A 138 2.44 -11.62 6.20
N LEU A 139 3.02 -10.44 6.04
CA LEU A 139 4.02 -9.91 6.97
C LEU A 139 3.42 -9.77 8.37
N TYR A 140 2.21 -9.22 8.48
CA TYR A 140 1.51 -9.12 9.75
C TYR A 140 1.29 -10.50 10.38
N ASN A 141 0.81 -11.49 9.64
CA ASN A 141 0.56 -12.83 10.16
C ASN A 141 1.83 -13.52 10.66
N ASN A 142 2.97 -13.30 10.01
CA ASN A 142 4.24 -13.93 10.39
C ASN A 142 4.96 -13.20 11.53
N ILE A 143 4.93 -11.87 11.54
CA ILE A 143 5.75 -11.03 12.43
C ILE A 143 4.94 -10.56 13.66
N GLY A 144 3.61 -10.53 13.56
CA GLY A 144 2.68 -10.26 14.65
C GLY A 144 2.92 -8.89 15.30
N ILE A 145 3.43 -8.89 16.53
CA ILE A 145 3.66 -7.69 17.34
C ILE A 145 4.68 -6.75 16.69
N PHE A 146 5.73 -7.27 16.05
CA PHE A 146 6.79 -6.43 15.48
C PHE A 146 6.41 -5.75 14.16
N PHE A 147 5.20 -6.00 13.65
CA PHE A 147 4.73 -5.41 12.38
C PHE A 147 4.78 -3.87 12.35
N LEU A 148 4.57 -3.20 13.49
CA LEU A 148 4.67 -1.73 13.56
C LEU A 148 6.07 -1.18 13.32
N ILE A 149 7.09 -2.00 13.56
CA ILE A 149 8.50 -1.63 13.36
C ILE A 149 8.90 -1.86 11.90
N THR A 150 8.15 -2.68 11.15
CA THR A 150 8.39 -2.98 9.73
C THR A 150 8.55 -1.74 8.85
N PRO A 151 7.64 -0.73 8.85
CA PRO A 151 7.83 0.47 8.04
C PRO A 151 9.09 1.27 8.40
N ILE A 152 9.47 1.29 9.69
CA ILE A 152 10.69 1.97 10.15
C ILE A 152 11.93 1.24 9.62
N VAL A 153 11.97 -0.08 9.73
CA VAL A 153 13.07 -0.91 9.23
C VAL A 153 13.21 -0.80 7.72
N LEU A 154 12.09 -0.82 6.99
CA LEU A 154 12.09 -0.59 5.54
C LEU A 154 12.64 0.80 5.19
N GLY A 155 12.22 1.85 5.91
CA GLY A 155 12.71 3.21 5.70
C GLY A 155 14.23 3.31 5.89
N ILE A 156 14.76 2.74 6.97
CA ILE A 156 16.21 2.69 7.24
C ILE A 156 16.94 1.91 6.15
N PHE A 157 16.40 0.78 5.72
CA PHE A 157 16.97 -0.05 4.66
C PHE A 157 17.04 0.70 3.31
N PHE A 158 16.01 1.47 2.97
CA PHE A 158 16.02 2.30 1.76
C PHE A 158 17.09 3.39 1.80
N ILE A 159 17.20 4.12 2.92
CA ILE A 159 18.26 5.14 3.10
C ILE A 159 19.64 4.50 2.94
N PHE A 160 19.85 3.34 3.56
CA PHE A 160 21.12 2.61 3.47
C PHE A 160 21.46 2.17 2.04
N ILE A 161 20.48 1.67 1.29
CA ILE A 161 20.66 1.32 -0.13
C ILE A 161 21.06 2.54 -0.96
N ASP A 162 20.41 3.67 -0.74
CA ASP A 162 20.69 4.87 -1.53
C ASP A 162 22.06 5.45 -1.19
N ASP A 163 22.49 5.41 0.08
CA ASP A 163 23.85 5.74 0.48
C ASP A 163 24.90 4.85 -0.20
N ILE A 164 24.64 3.53 -0.32
CA ILE A 164 25.52 2.61 -1.04
C ILE A 164 25.57 2.96 -2.53
N LYS A 165 24.42 3.22 -3.18
CA LYS A 165 24.39 3.60 -4.60
C LYS A 165 25.19 4.88 -4.85
N ILE A 166 25.09 5.87 -3.97
CA ILE A 166 25.85 7.13 -4.06
C ILE A 166 27.34 6.86 -3.92
N LYS A 167 27.76 6.05 -2.93
CA LYS A 167 29.17 5.67 -2.75
C LYS A 167 29.73 4.93 -3.98
N ILE A 168 28.98 3.99 -4.55
CA ILE A 168 29.39 3.25 -5.76
C ILE A 168 29.51 4.21 -6.96
N LYS A 169 28.54 5.13 -7.14
CA LYS A 169 28.56 6.13 -8.21
C LYS A 169 29.78 7.05 -8.09
N ASN A 170 30.05 7.55 -6.88
CA ASN A 170 31.21 8.41 -6.60
C ASN A 170 32.53 7.67 -6.81
N TYR A 171 32.63 6.41 -6.36
CA TYR A 171 33.81 5.58 -6.62
C TYR A 171 34.07 5.37 -8.12
N LYS A 172 33.01 5.13 -8.90
CA LYS A 172 33.11 4.99 -10.35
C LYS A 172 33.56 6.28 -11.04
N ILE A 173 33.09 7.44 -10.58
CA ILE A 173 33.50 8.76 -11.08
C ILE A 173 34.99 9.01 -10.76
N VAL A 174 35.42 8.78 -9.52
CA VAL A 174 36.83 8.98 -9.13
C VAL A 174 37.78 8.11 -9.96
N ARG A 175 37.41 6.84 -10.21
CA ARG A 175 38.20 5.94 -11.06
C ARG A 175 38.25 6.36 -12.54
N MET A 176 37.24 7.10 -13.01
CA MET A 176 37.16 7.61 -14.39
C MET A 176 38.04 8.85 -14.60
N PHE A 177 38.19 9.70 -13.58
CA PHE A 177 39.02 10.91 -13.62
C PHE A 177 40.46 10.69 -13.13
N TYR A 178 40.69 9.68 -12.30
CA TYR A 178 42.01 9.27 -11.83
C TYR A 178 42.16 7.76 -12.00
N PRO A 179 42.34 7.26 -13.25
CA PRO A 179 42.72 5.88 -13.45
C PRO A 179 44.02 5.66 -12.67
N LYS A 180 44.06 4.60 -11.84
CA LYS A 180 45.24 4.25 -11.04
C LYS A 180 46.48 4.37 -11.93
N SER A 181 47.44 5.18 -11.51
CA SER A 181 48.75 5.33 -12.14
C SER A 181 49.64 4.08 -11.96
N GLN A 182 49.05 2.88 -11.91
CA GLN A 182 49.72 1.60 -11.70
C GLN A 182 49.56 0.66 -12.91
N GLU A 183 49.16 1.18 -14.06
CA GLU A 183 49.18 0.46 -15.35
C GLU A 183 50.12 1.15 -16.36
N TRP A 184 51.23 1.70 -15.88
CA TRP A 184 52.42 2.01 -16.70
C TRP A 184 53.61 1.24 -16.15
#